data_AF-A0A366DBV5-F1
#
_entry.id   AF-A0A366DBV5-F1
#
_cell.length_a   1.000
_cell.length_b   1.000
_cell.length_c   1.000
_cell.angle_alpha   90.00
_cell.angle_beta   90.00
_cell.angle_gamma   90.00
#
_symmetry.space_group_name_H-M   'P 1'
#
loop_
_entity.id
_entity.type
_entity.pdbx_description
1 polymer ?
#
loop_
_entity_poly.entity_id
_entity_poly.type
_entity_poly.pdbx_seq_one_letter_code
_entity_poly.pdbx_strand_id
1 'polypeptide(L)'
;MTESTRDLFLQQLNDVLVHERHRAASEGVADATLDALVCRGLIRDRIGGFFSNSYTPGTPDVCGICRGPSGEALCAKCAAARNVFGDQLADRTVLLTYAVGNHPAGRHQSAHHMLTYKGYRGQPPAVECAEDLALMISIVVDMHRSCLQSWLGSPWDSLTFVPSRERPDATHPVANLANAALPRFTRASAMQKFLLTPGDGTYDRHELVADRYTVDERWRSRVHGKHVLIVDDTWTTGASAQGAAIAVKTAGAASATIPCVARWLKWEWGEHKSLIESLTGGFDVLRCPVHGRPCDAATRFRISMD
;
A
#
# COMPACT_ATOMS: atom_id res chain seq x y z
N MET A 1 -25.91 -24.83 -0.35
CA MET A 1 -24.85 -25.27 -1.29
C MET A 1 -25.14 -26.70 -1.67
N THR A 2 -25.35 -27.00 -2.95
CA THR A 2 -25.51 -28.40 -3.39
C THR A 2 -24.15 -29.11 -3.33
N GLU A 3 -24.15 -30.42 -3.18
CA GLU A 3 -22.93 -31.25 -3.13
C GLU A 3 -22.05 -31.01 -4.36
N SER A 4 -22.66 -30.91 -5.54
CA SER A 4 -22.01 -30.52 -6.80
C SER A 4 -21.34 -29.13 -6.79
N THR A 5 -21.89 -28.13 -6.08
CA THR A 5 -21.28 -26.80 -5.97
C THR A 5 -20.03 -26.83 -5.09
N ARG A 6 -20.06 -27.65 -4.03
CA ARG A 6 -18.93 -27.82 -3.11
C ARG A 6 -17.76 -28.52 -3.82
N ASP A 7 -18.04 -29.57 -4.59
CA ASP A 7 -17.01 -30.31 -5.31
C ASP A 7 -16.32 -29.45 -6.37
N LEU A 8 -17.10 -28.63 -7.09
CA LEU A 8 -16.55 -27.66 -8.05
C LEU A 8 -15.62 -26.65 -7.37
N PHE A 9 -16.02 -26.11 -6.21
CA PHE A 9 -15.20 -25.18 -5.45
C PHE A 9 -13.88 -25.82 -4.97
N LEU A 10 -13.96 -27.05 -4.44
CA LEU A 10 -12.77 -27.78 -4.00
C LEU A 10 -11.83 -28.10 -5.15
N GLN A 11 -12.37 -28.44 -6.32
CA GLN A 11 -11.57 -28.65 -7.53
C GLN A 11 -10.84 -27.37 -7.95
N GLN A 12 -11.55 -26.23 -8.01
CA GLN A 12 -10.95 -24.93 -8.34
C GLN A 12 -9.86 -24.53 -7.35
N LEU A 13 -10.08 -24.75 -6.05
CA LEU A 13 -9.06 -24.50 -5.02
C LEU A 13 -7.83 -25.38 -5.24
N ASN A 14 -8.02 -26.66 -5.54
CA ASN A 14 -6.94 -27.60 -5.80
C ASN A 14 -6.13 -27.20 -7.04
N ASP A 15 -6.79 -26.77 -8.12
CA ASP A 15 -6.12 -26.33 -9.34
C ASP A 15 -5.24 -25.09 -9.09
N VAL A 16 -5.75 -24.11 -8.33
CA VAL A 16 -4.97 -22.95 -7.87
C VAL A 16 -3.75 -23.39 -7.07
N LEU A 17 -3.92 -24.31 -6.11
CA LEU A 17 -2.85 -24.81 -5.25
C LEU A 17 -1.77 -25.58 -6.04
N VAL A 18 -2.15 -26.43 -6.98
CA VAL A 18 -1.22 -27.17 -7.83
C VAL A 18 -0.39 -26.20 -8.66
N HIS A 19 -1.04 -25.24 -9.32
CA HIS A 19 -0.34 -24.25 -10.13
C HIS A 19 0.62 -23.39 -9.30
N GLU A 20 0.19 -22.94 -8.12
CA GLU A 20 1.03 -22.13 -7.22
C GLU A 20 2.19 -22.92 -6.61
N ARG A 21 2.02 -24.21 -6.28
CA ARG A 21 3.13 -25.06 -5.82
C ARG A 21 4.23 -25.20 -6.86
N HIS A 22 3.85 -25.47 -8.12
CA HIS A 22 4.83 -25.59 -9.21
C HIS A 22 5.61 -24.30 -9.41
N ARG A 23 4.92 -23.16 -9.41
CA ARG A 23 5.55 -21.84 -9.53
C ARG A 23 6.43 -21.51 -8.33
N ALA A 24 5.96 -21.78 -7.12
CA ALA A 24 6.72 -21.57 -5.89
C ALA A 24 8.03 -22.38 -5.90
N ALA A 25 7.99 -23.63 -6.36
CA ALA A 25 9.18 -24.46 -6.51
C ALA A 25 10.19 -23.89 -7.51
N SER A 26 9.74 -23.40 -8.67
CA SER A 26 10.64 -22.80 -9.68
C SER A 26 11.27 -21.48 -9.22
N GLU A 27 10.65 -20.79 -8.26
CA GLU A 27 11.10 -19.50 -7.73
C GLU A 27 11.81 -19.62 -6.37
N GLY A 28 12.09 -20.84 -5.91
CA GLY A 28 12.85 -21.09 -4.68
C GLY A 28 12.07 -20.84 -3.38
N VAL A 29 10.73 -20.87 -3.43
CA VAL A 29 9.83 -20.74 -2.27
C VAL A 29 8.95 -21.99 -2.08
N ALA A 30 9.54 -23.17 -2.31
CA ALA A 30 8.84 -24.46 -2.27
C ALA A 30 8.16 -24.78 -0.92
N ASP A 31 8.65 -24.21 0.17
CA ASP A 31 8.16 -24.46 1.54
C ASP A 31 6.97 -23.56 1.94
N ALA A 32 6.35 -22.88 0.98
CA ALA A 32 5.18 -22.04 1.25
C ALA A 32 3.99 -22.87 1.77
N THR A 33 3.32 -22.36 2.80
CA THR A 33 2.12 -22.97 3.36
C THR A 33 0.96 -22.95 2.37
N LEU A 34 -0.03 -23.82 2.57
CA LEU A 34 -1.26 -23.81 1.76
C LEU A 34 -1.95 -22.44 1.81
N ASP A 35 -2.08 -21.83 2.99
CA ASP A 35 -2.70 -20.51 3.16
C ASP A 35 -1.96 -19.42 2.36
N ALA A 36 -0.62 -19.43 2.39
CA ALA A 36 0.18 -18.50 1.61
C ALA A 36 -0.03 -18.68 0.10
N LEU A 37 -0.09 -19.93 -0.37
CA LEU A 37 -0.32 -20.24 -1.79
C LEU A 37 -1.74 -19.88 -2.23
N VAL A 38 -2.76 -20.08 -1.39
CA VAL A 38 -4.13 -19.63 -1.65
C VAL A 38 -4.17 -18.11 -1.78
N CYS A 39 -3.61 -17.38 -0.82
CA CYS A 39 -3.53 -15.91 -0.88
C CYS A 39 -2.81 -15.43 -2.14
N ARG A 40 -1.71 -16.09 -2.51
CA ARG A 40 -0.94 -15.78 -3.72
C ARG A 40 -1.75 -16.00 -5.00
N GLY A 41 -2.41 -17.15 -5.14
CA GLY A 41 -3.26 -17.46 -6.28
C GLY A 41 -4.43 -16.48 -6.43
N LEU A 42 -5.12 -16.18 -5.33
CA LEU A 42 -6.22 -15.20 -5.30
C LEU A 42 -5.78 -13.81 -5.77
N ILE A 43 -4.63 -13.33 -5.28
CA ILE A 43 -4.07 -12.05 -5.68
C ILE A 43 -3.60 -12.09 -7.13
N ARG A 44 -2.94 -13.16 -7.57
CA ARG A 44 -2.50 -13.30 -8.97
C ARG A 44 -3.68 -13.17 -9.93
N ASP A 45 -4.77 -13.89 -9.66
CA ASP A 45 -5.91 -13.98 -10.57
C ASP A 45 -6.71 -12.68 -10.65
N ARG A 46 -6.81 -11.94 -9.54
CA ARG A 46 -7.56 -10.68 -9.50
C ARG A 46 -6.75 -9.49 -10.00
N ILE A 47 -5.47 -9.40 -9.64
CA ILE A 47 -4.68 -8.17 -9.82
C ILE A 47 -3.24 -8.37 -10.30
N GLY A 48 -2.74 -9.61 -10.31
CA GLY A 48 -1.34 -9.93 -10.61
C GLY A 48 -0.89 -9.48 -11.99
N GLY A 49 -1.79 -9.52 -12.99
CA GLY A 49 -1.52 -9.09 -14.36
C GLY A 49 -1.58 -7.57 -14.58
N PHE A 50 -2.08 -6.79 -13.62
CA PHE A 50 -2.29 -5.34 -13.79
C PHE A 50 -1.18 -4.52 -13.14
N PHE A 51 -0.62 -5.07 -12.07
CA PHE A 51 0.28 -4.41 -11.15
C PHE A 51 1.65 -5.08 -11.16
N SER A 52 2.64 -4.43 -10.54
CA SER A 52 3.98 -4.99 -10.35
C SER A 52 4.48 -4.60 -8.97
N ASN A 53 5.15 -5.50 -8.25
CA ASN A 53 5.72 -5.15 -6.95
C ASN A 53 6.62 -3.91 -7.09
N SER A 54 6.54 -3.01 -6.11
CA SER A 54 7.50 -1.89 -6.07
C SER A 54 8.91 -2.38 -5.73
N TYR A 55 9.91 -1.65 -6.21
CA TYR A 55 11.29 -1.92 -5.84
C TYR A 55 11.57 -1.51 -4.38
N THR A 56 12.59 -2.13 -3.82
CA THR A 56 13.02 -1.89 -2.44
C THR A 56 13.79 -0.61 -2.25
N PRO A 57 13.86 -0.10 -1.02
CA PRO A 57 14.85 0.90 -0.66
C PRO A 57 16.26 0.44 -1.04
N GLY A 58 17.01 1.31 -1.72
CA GLY A 58 18.39 1.04 -2.15
C GLY A 58 18.53 0.26 -3.46
N THR A 59 17.45 -0.09 -4.14
CA THR A 59 17.53 -0.53 -5.55
C THR A 59 18.12 0.63 -6.37
N PRO A 60 19.11 0.37 -7.25
CA PRO A 60 19.64 1.40 -8.14
C PRO A 60 18.52 2.10 -8.92
N ASP A 61 18.72 3.37 -9.23
CA ASP A 61 17.84 4.20 -10.06
C ASP A 61 16.42 4.47 -9.50
N VAL A 62 16.16 4.16 -8.22
CA VAL A 62 14.90 4.53 -7.54
C VAL A 62 15.11 5.20 -6.19
N CYS A 63 14.21 6.13 -5.86
CA CYS A 63 14.20 6.85 -4.60
C CYS A 63 13.82 5.95 -3.42
N GLY A 64 14.62 5.96 -2.35
CA GLY A 64 14.37 5.17 -1.14
C GLY A 64 13.06 5.49 -0.40
N ILE A 65 12.44 6.65 -0.64
CA ILE A 65 11.17 7.07 -0.02
C ILE A 65 9.96 6.81 -0.94
N CYS A 66 9.98 7.30 -2.18
CA CYS A 66 8.79 7.21 -3.04
C CYS A 66 8.86 6.11 -4.09
N ARG A 67 10.01 5.44 -4.24
CA ARG A 67 10.29 4.41 -5.27
C ARG A 67 10.05 4.91 -6.70
N GLY A 68 9.99 6.22 -6.91
CA GLY A 68 10.06 6.82 -8.24
C GLY A 68 11.50 6.85 -8.74
N PRO A 69 11.71 7.14 -10.04
CA PRO A 69 13.05 7.21 -10.63
C PRO A 69 13.95 8.20 -9.89
N SER A 70 15.22 7.82 -9.71
CA SER A 70 16.24 8.65 -9.08
C SER A 70 17.63 8.03 -9.25
N GLY A 71 18.56 8.72 -9.89
CA GLY A 71 19.98 8.31 -9.90
C GLY A 71 20.68 8.45 -8.53
N GLU A 72 20.01 9.09 -7.57
CA GLU A 72 20.48 9.31 -6.20
C GLU A 72 19.67 8.49 -5.19
N ALA A 73 20.17 8.38 -3.95
CA ALA A 73 19.46 7.69 -2.86
C ALA A 73 18.03 8.24 -2.63
N LEU A 74 17.80 9.53 -2.87
CA LEU A 74 16.49 10.18 -2.84
C LEU A 74 16.31 11.06 -4.08
N CYS A 75 15.11 11.04 -4.67
CA CYS A 75 14.76 12.00 -5.72
C CYS A 75 14.70 13.43 -5.17
N ALA A 76 14.85 14.43 -6.04
CA ALA A 76 14.90 15.85 -5.66
C ALA A 76 13.74 16.29 -4.73
N LYS A 77 12.51 15.83 -4.99
CA LYS A 77 11.35 16.17 -4.15
C LYS A 77 11.44 15.57 -2.74
N CYS A 78 11.86 14.31 -2.63
CA CYS A 78 12.03 13.64 -1.34
C CYS A 78 13.22 14.20 -0.57
N ALA A 79 14.32 14.54 -1.25
CA ALA A 79 15.47 15.21 -0.65
C ALA A 79 15.09 16.60 -0.11
N ALA A 80 14.38 17.41 -0.91
CA ALA A 80 13.91 18.73 -0.50
C ALA A 80 12.96 18.65 0.71
N ALA A 81 11.99 17.74 0.69
CA ALA A 81 11.11 17.51 1.83
C ALA A 81 11.90 17.14 3.09
N ARG A 82 12.89 16.24 2.98
CA ARG A 82 13.73 15.83 4.13
C ARG A 82 14.57 16.99 4.67
N ASN A 83 15.09 17.85 3.80
CA ASN A 83 15.86 19.03 4.22
C ASN A 83 15.01 20.04 4.99
N VAL A 84 13.72 20.16 4.66
CA VAL A 84 12.81 21.12 5.31
C VAL A 84 12.18 20.55 6.58
N PHE A 85 11.68 19.31 6.54
CA PHE A 85 10.84 18.75 7.60
C PHE A 85 11.54 17.71 8.48
N GLY A 86 12.71 17.20 8.06
CA GLY A 86 13.52 16.28 8.87
C GLY A 86 12.73 15.08 9.40
N ASP A 87 12.71 14.94 10.72
CA ASP A 87 12.09 13.87 11.50
C ASP A 87 10.56 13.98 11.63
N GLN A 88 9.95 15.06 11.15
CA GLN A 88 8.49 15.19 11.07
C GLN A 88 7.88 14.41 9.89
N LEU A 89 8.70 13.98 8.94
CA LEU A 89 8.27 13.09 7.86
C LEU A 89 8.00 11.67 8.38
N ALA A 90 7.35 10.86 7.55
CA ALA A 90 7.14 9.46 7.85
C ALA A 90 8.47 8.72 8.04
N ASP A 91 8.61 8.05 9.19
CA ASP A 91 9.78 7.24 9.53
C ASP A 91 9.95 6.06 8.55
N ARG A 92 8.83 5.52 8.05
CA ARG A 92 8.83 4.56 6.95
C ARG A 92 7.68 4.78 5.99
N THR A 93 8.01 4.92 4.71
CA THR A 93 7.06 4.79 3.60
C THR A 93 7.21 3.39 2.99
N VAL A 94 6.13 2.77 2.54
CA VAL A 94 6.10 1.48 1.83
C VAL A 94 5.14 1.62 0.66
N LEU A 95 5.60 1.33 -0.55
CA LEU A 95 4.79 1.39 -1.77
C LEU A 95 4.50 -0.06 -2.16
N LEU A 96 3.25 -0.44 -2.35
CA LEU A 96 2.96 -1.85 -2.66
C LEU A 96 3.25 -2.15 -4.13
N THR A 97 2.78 -1.26 -5.01
CA THR A 97 2.84 -1.45 -6.46
C THR A 97 3.08 -0.13 -7.22
N TYR A 98 3.20 -0.21 -8.54
CA TYR A 98 3.19 0.91 -9.47
C TYR A 98 1.87 1.01 -10.25
N ALA A 99 1.39 2.24 -10.47
CA ALA A 99 0.29 2.54 -11.39
C ALA A 99 0.80 3.32 -12.60
N VAL A 100 0.50 2.83 -13.80
CA VAL A 100 1.05 3.36 -15.06
C VAL A 100 0.05 4.31 -15.72
N GLY A 101 0.22 5.60 -15.49
CA GLY A 101 -0.56 6.64 -16.15
C GLY A 101 -0.10 6.90 -17.58
N ASN A 102 -1.05 7.39 -18.41
CA ASN A 102 -0.76 8.04 -19.69
C ASN A 102 -0.01 7.16 -20.73
N HIS A 103 -0.21 5.85 -20.67
CA HIS A 103 0.40 4.91 -21.62
C HIS A 103 -0.09 5.15 -23.07
N PRO A 104 0.79 5.04 -24.10
CA PRO A 104 0.46 5.38 -25.50
C PRO A 104 -0.61 4.48 -26.13
N ALA A 105 -0.68 3.21 -25.70
CA ALA A 105 -1.72 2.27 -26.14
C ALA A 105 -3.09 2.47 -25.46
N GLY A 106 -3.27 3.55 -24.69
CA GLY A 106 -4.48 3.84 -23.94
C GLY A 106 -4.30 3.65 -22.43
N ARG A 107 -5.42 3.60 -21.70
CA ARG A 107 -5.37 3.51 -20.23
C ARG A 107 -4.91 2.13 -19.78
N HIS A 108 -3.72 2.07 -19.18
CA HIS A 108 -3.21 0.86 -18.55
C HIS A 108 -4.12 0.39 -17.39
N GLN A 109 -4.24 -0.92 -17.19
CA GLN A 109 -5.19 -1.48 -16.23
C GLN A 109 -4.90 -1.10 -14.77
N SER A 110 -3.63 -0.93 -14.38
CA SER A 110 -3.29 -0.37 -13.05
C SER A 110 -3.77 1.07 -12.86
N ALA A 111 -3.62 1.93 -13.86
CA ALA A 111 -4.16 3.28 -13.80
C ALA A 111 -5.69 3.29 -13.83
N HIS A 112 -6.32 2.36 -14.56
CA HIS A 112 -7.78 2.17 -14.50
C HIS A 112 -8.21 1.92 -13.06
N HIS A 113 -7.66 0.89 -12.40
CA HIS A 113 -8.00 0.53 -11.02
C HIS A 113 -7.86 1.71 -10.05
N MET A 114 -6.71 2.38 -10.05
CA MET A 114 -6.45 3.49 -9.12
C MET A 114 -7.33 4.73 -9.37
N LEU A 115 -7.91 4.87 -10.57
CA LEU A 115 -8.84 5.95 -10.88
C LEU A 115 -10.29 5.55 -10.59
N THR A 116 -10.72 4.39 -11.03
CA THR A 116 -12.15 4.00 -11.00
C THR A 116 -12.60 3.49 -9.64
N TYR A 117 -11.69 2.99 -8.78
CA TYR A 117 -12.08 2.52 -7.44
C TYR A 117 -12.70 3.61 -6.55
N LYS A 118 -12.44 4.89 -6.84
CA LYS A 118 -12.98 6.05 -6.12
C LYS A 118 -14.01 6.87 -6.92
N GLY A 119 -14.36 6.38 -8.11
CA GLY A 119 -15.14 7.10 -9.11
C GLY A 119 -14.25 8.00 -9.97
N TYR A 120 -14.56 8.09 -11.26
CA TYR A 120 -13.73 8.84 -12.23
C TYR A 120 -14.58 9.48 -13.32
N ARG A 121 -14.34 10.78 -13.60
CA ARG A 121 -15.07 11.57 -14.63
C ARG A 121 -16.60 11.45 -14.49
N GLY A 122 -17.11 11.69 -13.28
CA GLY A 122 -18.55 11.68 -12.99
C GLY A 122 -19.17 10.28 -12.88
N GLN A 123 -18.41 9.21 -13.11
CA GLN A 123 -18.88 7.84 -12.91
C GLN A 123 -18.71 7.40 -11.46
N PRO A 124 -19.64 6.57 -10.95
CA PRO A 124 -19.52 5.99 -9.61
C PRO A 124 -18.29 5.08 -9.48
N PRO A 125 -17.84 4.79 -8.25
CA PRO A 125 -16.80 3.80 -8.00
C PRO A 125 -17.07 2.45 -8.67
N ALA A 126 -16.06 1.90 -9.34
CA ALA A 126 -16.09 0.52 -9.81
C ALA A 126 -15.88 -0.43 -8.61
N VAL A 127 -16.90 -1.24 -8.30
CA VAL A 127 -16.91 -2.12 -7.12
C VAL A 127 -15.76 -3.10 -7.16
N GLU A 128 -15.55 -3.77 -8.29
CA GLU A 128 -14.45 -4.75 -8.48
C GLU A 128 -13.08 -4.12 -8.18
N CYS A 129 -12.80 -2.94 -8.73
CA CYS A 129 -11.54 -2.24 -8.46
C CYS A 129 -11.37 -1.88 -6.98
N ALA A 130 -12.45 -1.49 -6.28
CA ALA A 130 -12.38 -1.19 -4.86
C ALA A 130 -12.13 -2.45 -4.01
N GLU A 131 -12.79 -3.56 -4.33
CA GLU A 131 -12.58 -4.86 -3.69
C GLU A 131 -11.17 -5.40 -3.94
N ASP A 132 -10.67 -5.27 -5.16
CA ASP A 132 -9.34 -5.71 -5.56
C ASP A 132 -8.23 -4.99 -4.78
N LEU A 133 -8.33 -3.66 -4.65
CA LEU A 133 -7.36 -2.89 -3.88
C LEU A 133 -7.48 -3.16 -2.36
N ALA A 134 -8.70 -3.38 -1.85
CA ALA A 134 -8.91 -3.77 -0.46
C ALA A 134 -8.35 -5.18 -0.17
N LEU A 135 -8.52 -6.13 -1.09
CA LEU A 135 -7.93 -7.46 -0.99
C LEU A 135 -6.40 -7.38 -1.04
N MET A 136 -5.83 -6.58 -1.96
CA MET A 136 -4.39 -6.37 -2.04
C MET A 136 -3.82 -5.88 -0.71
N ILE A 137 -4.36 -4.78 -0.17
CA ILE A 137 -3.80 -4.20 1.05
C ILE A 137 -4.02 -5.10 2.28
N SER A 138 -5.16 -5.78 2.39
CA SER A 138 -5.42 -6.69 3.51
C SER A 138 -4.44 -7.86 3.55
N ILE A 139 -4.25 -8.54 2.43
CA ILE A 139 -3.33 -9.68 2.36
C ILE A 139 -1.88 -9.22 2.54
N VAL A 140 -1.46 -8.15 1.87
CA VAL A 140 -0.08 -7.66 1.96
C VAL A 140 0.25 -7.21 3.39
N VAL A 141 -0.62 -6.45 4.04
CA VAL A 141 -0.36 -5.96 5.39
C VAL A 141 -0.34 -7.10 6.42
N ASP A 142 -1.19 -8.13 6.27
CA ASP A 142 -1.17 -9.28 7.17
C ASP A 142 0.04 -10.19 6.94
N MET A 143 0.30 -10.59 5.69
CA MET A 143 1.41 -11.50 5.36
C MET A 143 2.78 -10.89 5.68
N HIS A 144 2.93 -9.57 5.54
CA HIS A 144 4.19 -8.86 5.74
C HIS A 144 4.24 -8.06 7.03
N ARG A 145 3.30 -8.26 7.97
CA ARG A 145 3.20 -7.47 9.20
C ARG A 145 4.52 -7.39 9.96
N SER A 146 5.19 -8.52 10.15
CA SER A 146 6.50 -8.59 10.80
C SER A 146 7.59 -7.81 10.05
N CYS A 147 7.59 -7.83 8.71
CA CYS A 147 8.51 -7.03 7.91
C CYS A 147 8.22 -5.54 7.97
N LEU A 148 6.95 -5.16 7.98
CA LEU A 148 6.51 -3.77 8.07
C LEU A 148 6.84 -3.16 9.44
N GLN A 149 6.81 -3.98 10.50
CA GLN A 149 7.03 -3.57 11.89
C GLN A 149 8.45 -3.86 12.41
N SER A 150 9.32 -4.52 11.64
CA SER A 150 10.64 -4.99 12.09
C SER A 150 11.54 -3.90 12.67
N TRP A 151 11.31 -2.64 12.30
CA TRP A 151 12.06 -1.47 12.72
C TRP A 151 11.43 -0.69 13.89
N LEU A 152 10.14 -0.93 14.18
CA LEU A 152 9.40 -0.20 15.22
C LEU A 152 9.75 -0.68 16.63
N GLY A 153 10.09 -1.97 16.77
CA GLY A 153 10.26 -2.63 18.07
C GLY A 153 8.93 -2.97 18.78
N SER A 154 7.78 -2.53 18.26
CA SER A 154 6.45 -2.72 18.83
C SER A 154 5.36 -2.73 17.73
N PRO A 155 4.14 -3.23 18.01
CA PRO A 155 3.02 -3.14 17.09
C PRO A 155 2.51 -1.69 16.89
N TRP A 156 1.76 -1.46 15.81
CA TRP A 156 1.02 -0.21 15.63
C TRP A 156 -0.11 -0.11 16.66
N ASP A 157 -0.25 1.07 17.27
CA ASP A 157 -1.33 1.37 18.21
C ASP A 157 -2.55 1.98 17.53
N SER A 158 -2.34 2.69 16.42
CA SER A 158 -3.34 3.59 15.87
C SER A 158 -3.32 3.63 14.36
N LEU A 159 -4.50 3.87 13.78
CA LEU A 159 -4.74 3.82 12.35
C LEU A 159 -5.47 5.09 11.90
N THR A 160 -4.97 5.69 10.84
CA THR A 160 -5.67 6.73 10.09
C THR A 160 -5.44 6.56 8.60
N PHE A 161 -6.00 7.46 7.80
CA PHE A 161 -5.80 7.52 6.36
C PHE A 161 -5.57 8.94 5.93
N VAL A 162 -4.99 9.12 4.74
CA VAL A 162 -4.82 10.43 4.11
C VAL A 162 -6.16 10.89 3.55
N PRO A 163 -6.79 11.95 4.12
CA PRO A 163 -8.06 12.44 3.60
C PRO A 163 -7.85 13.40 2.43
N SER A 164 -8.94 13.72 1.74
CA SER A 164 -9.00 14.85 0.82
C SER A 164 -9.89 15.94 1.40
N ARG A 165 -9.74 17.18 0.92
CA ARG A 165 -10.61 18.29 1.34
C ARG A 165 -12.08 18.08 0.98
N GLU A 166 -12.33 17.42 -0.15
CA GLU A 166 -13.70 17.14 -0.62
C GLU A 166 -14.39 16.07 0.22
N ARG A 167 -13.63 15.14 0.81
CA ARG A 167 -14.15 14.03 1.62
C ARG A 167 -13.22 13.82 2.83
N PRO A 168 -13.33 14.66 3.87
CA PRO A 168 -12.42 14.62 5.02
C PRO A 168 -12.71 13.47 5.99
N ASP A 169 -13.85 12.80 5.85
CA ASP A 169 -14.36 11.82 6.80
C ASP A 169 -14.33 10.38 6.27
N ALA A 170 -14.98 9.46 6.99
CA ALA A 170 -15.03 8.04 6.66
C ALA A 170 -15.72 7.70 5.33
N THR A 171 -16.36 8.66 4.66
CA THR A 171 -16.89 8.48 3.30
C THR A 171 -15.79 8.49 2.22
N HIS A 172 -14.55 8.87 2.57
CA HIS A 172 -13.43 8.81 1.65
C HIS A 172 -13.12 7.35 1.24
N PRO A 173 -12.95 7.03 -0.06
CA PRO A 173 -12.67 5.65 -0.49
C PRO A 173 -11.42 5.02 0.15
N VAL A 174 -10.42 5.83 0.50
CA VAL A 174 -9.22 5.36 1.23
C VAL A 174 -9.55 4.86 2.64
N ALA A 175 -10.64 5.33 3.27
CA ALA A 175 -11.08 4.80 4.56
C ALA A 175 -11.36 3.29 4.50
N ASN A 176 -11.87 2.79 3.37
CA ASN A 176 -12.07 1.36 3.16
C ASN A 176 -10.74 0.61 3.04
N LEU A 177 -9.76 1.18 2.35
CA LEU A 177 -8.40 0.61 2.28
C LEU A 177 -7.73 0.60 3.66
N ALA A 178 -7.92 1.64 4.46
CA ALA A 178 -7.44 1.70 5.83
C ALA A 178 -8.08 0.61 6.71
N ASN A 179 -9.39 0.43 6.61
CA ASN A 179 -10.10 -0.66 7.29
C ASN A 179 -9.64 -2.04 6.79
N ALA A 180 -9.22 -2.17 5.53
CA ALA A 180 -8.67 -3.41 4.99
C ALA A 180 -7.26 -3.71 5.51
N ALA A 181 -6.48 -2.70 5.89
CA ALA A 181 -5.16 -2.86 6.52
C ALA A 181 -5.21 -3.33 7.99
N LEU A 182 -6.39 -3.33 8.62
CA LEU A 182 -6.59 -3.95 9.93
C LEU A 182 -6.35 -5.48 9.83
N PRO A 183 -5.88 -6.13 10.90
CA PRO A 183 -5.71 -7.58 10.90
C PRO A 183 -7.02 -8.30 10.51
N ARG A 184 -6.96 -9.17 9.49
CA ARG A 184 -8.12 -9.94 8.97
C ARG A 184 -7.93 -11.43 9.07
N PHE A 185 -6.71 -11.88 8.87
CA PHE A 185 -6.35 -13.28 8.74
C PHE A 185 -5.43 -13.75 9.87
N THR A 186 -4.89 -12.81 10.65
CA THR A 186 -3.97 -13.09 11.76
C THR A 186 -4.41 -12.34 13.01
N ARG A 187 -4.06 -12.90 14.18
CA ARG A 187 -4.19 -12.17 15.44
C ARG A 187 -3.14 -11.07 15.53
N ALA A 188 -3.60 -9.85 15.81
CA ALA A 188 -2.74 -8.73 16.17
C ALA A 188 -3.50 -7.74 17.04
N SER A 189 -2.76 -6.85 17.71
CA SER A 189 -3.34 -5.82 18.57
C SER A 189 -4.37 -4.97 17.82
N ALA A 190 -5.49 -4.68 18.48
CA ALA A 190 -6.48 -3.77 17.95
C ALA A 190 -5.88 -2.36 17.83
N MET A 191 -6.08 -1.71 16.68
CA MET A 191 -5.64 -0.33 16.46
C MET A 191 -6.77 0.65 16.74
N GLN A 192 -6.47 1.74 17.44
CA GLN A 192 -7.40 2.85 17.63
C GLN A 192 -7.47 3.70 16.36
N LYS A 193 -8.66 3.82 15.77
CA LYS A 193 -8.87 4.62 14.55
C LYS A 193 -9.03 6.09 14.89
N PHE A 194 -8.54 7.01 14.06
CA PHE A 194 -8.85 8.44 14.18
C PHE A 194 -8.86 9.12 12.80
N LEU A 195 -9.38 10.34 12.74
CA LEU A 195 -9.45 11.14 11.52
C LEU A 195 -8.51 12.33 11.60
N LEU A 196 -7.87 12.63 10.48
CA LEU A 196 -7.17 13.89 10.26
C LEU A 196 -8.16 14.93 9.74
N THR A 197 -7.99 16.18 10.17
CA THR A 197 -8.78 17.31 9.70
C THR A 197 -7.95 18.05 8.64
N PRO A 198 -8.48 18.34 7.44
CA PRO A 198 -7.77 19.23 6.51
C PRO A 198 -7.53 20.60 7.14
N GLY A 199 -6.31 21.10 7.05
CA GLY A 199 -5.94 22.42 7.53
C GLY A 199 -6.02 23.50 6.45
N ASP A 200 -5.65 24.72 6.86
CA ASP A 200 -5.71 25.95 6.06
C ASP A 200 -4.54 26.10 5.07
N GLY A 201 -3.63 25.13 5.00
CA GLY A 201 -2.49 25.16 4.09
C GLY A 201 -2.86 25.24 2.60
N THR A 202 -1.88 25.08 1.71
CA THR A 202 -2.06 25.26 0.26
C THR A 202 -3.15 24.41 -0.40
N TYR A 203 -3.86 25.00 -1.38
CA TYR A 203 -4.78 24.29 -2.29
C TYR A 203 -4.06 23.46 -3.35
N ASP A 204 -2.77 23.72 -3.59
CA ASP A 204 -1.99 22.88 -4.50
C ASP A 204 -1.77 21.51 -3.86
N ARG A 205 -2.40 20.48 -4.42
CA ARG A 205 -2.27 19.09 -3.97
C ARG A 205 -0.84 18.52 -4.11
N HIS A 206 0.05 19.19 -4.84
CA HIS A 206 1.40 18.72 -5.13
C HIS A 206 2.47 19.33 -4.23
N GLU A 207 2.15 20.41 -3.53
CA GLU A 207 3.03 21.15 -2.64
C GLU A 207 2.98 20.60 -1.21
N LEU A 208 4.13 20.37 -0.58
CA LEU A 208 4.18 19.91 0.81
C LEU A 208 4.23 21.12 1.76
N VAL A 209 3.24 21.24 2.64
CA VAL A 209 3.16 22.28 3.68
C VAL A 209 2.85 21.64 5.03
N ALA A 210 3.33 22.26 6.12
CA ALA A 210 3.23 21.70 7.48
C ALA A 210 1.79 21.60 7.99
N ASP A 211 0.97 22.59 7.66
CA ASP A 211 -0.41 22.78 8.12
C ASP A 211 -1.44 22.18 7.16
N ARG A 212 -1.02 21.24 6.30
CA ARG A 212 -1.92 20.56 5.36
C ARG A 212 -3.04 19.81 6.09
N TYR A 213 -2.71 19.19 7.22
CA TYR A 213 -3.67 18.48 8.08
C TYR A 213 -3.37 18.77 9.55
N THR A 214 -4.37 18.56 10.39
CA THR A 214 -4.25 18.66 11.85
C THR A 214 -4.87 17.44 12.52
N VAL A 215 -4.48 17.20 13.77
CA VAL A 215 -5.12 16.21 14.65
C VAL A 215 -5.95 16.97 15.68
N ASP A 216 -7.28 16.85 15.59
CA ASP A 216 -8.22 17.44 16.54
C ASP A 216 -7.89 17.02 17.99
N GLU A 217 -8.20 17.88 18.96
CA GLU A 217 -7.91 17.62 20.37
C GLU A 217 -8.53 16.31 20.88
N ARG A 218 -9.76 16.01 20.44
CA ARG A 218 -10.48 14.76 20.76
C ARG A 218 -9.74 13.48 20.35
N TRP A 219 -8.78 13.57 19.43
CA TRP A 219 -7.99 12.45 18.94
C TRP A 219 -6.60 12.36 19.57
N ARG A 220 -6.17 13.32 20.42
CA ARG A 220 -4.79 13.33 20.94
C ARG A 220 -4.39 12.09 21.70
N SER A 221 -5.29 11.51 22.50
CA SER A 221 -5.02 10.25 23.21
C SER A 221 -4.76 9.05 22.29
N ARG A 222 -5.20 9.11 21.03
CA ARG A 222 -4.97 8.09 19.99
C ARG A 222 -3.70 8.36 19.17
N VAL A 223 -2.97 9.44 19.43
CA VAL A 223 -1.81 9.84 18.63
C VAL A 223 -0.57 10.05 19.48
N HIS A 224 -0.69 10.73 20.62
CA HIS A 224 0.45 11.05 21.46
C HIS A 224 1.14 9.78 21.99
N GLY A 225 2.44 9.66 21.73
CA GLY A 225 3.27 8.51 22.09
C GLY A 225 2.94 7.23 21.31
N LYS A 226 2.12 7.29 20.25
CA LYS A 226 1.64 6.12 19.51
C LYS A 226 2.42 5.84 18.24
N HIS A 227 2.51 4.57 17.86
CA HIS A 227 2.97 4.14 16.55
C HIS A 227 1.80 4.14 15.57
N VAL A 228 1.78 5.13 14.67
CA VAL A 228 0.65 5.40 13.78
C VAL A 228 0.87 4.77 12.40
N LEU A 229 -0.11 3.98 11.96
CA LEU A 229 -0.26 3.53 10.58
C LEU A 229 -1.15 4.52 9.81
N ILE A 230 -0.64 5.07 8.70
CA ILE A 230 -1.33 6.05 7.86
C ILE A 230 -1.50 5.44 6.46
N VAL A 231 -2.71 5.11 6.07
CA VAL A 231 -2.97 4.50 4.75
C VAL A 231 -3.23 5.56 3.69
N ASP A 232 -2.58 5.42 2.53
CA ASP A 232 -2.82 6.24 1.34
C ASP A 232 -3.09 5.33 0.12
N ASP A 233 -3.82 5.81 -0.88
CA ASP A 233 -4.04 5.04 -2.11
C ASP A 233 -2.93 5.26 -3.14
N THR A 234 -2.56 6.53 -3.39
CA THR A 234 -1.74 6.87 -4.55
C THR A 234 -0.67 7.91 -4.24
N TRP A 235 0.60 7.49 -4.32
CA TRP A 235 1.75 8.37 -4.20
C TRP A 235 2.06 9.06 -5.54
N THR A 236 1.77 10.35 -5.65
CA THR A 236 2.10 11.19 -6.82
C THR A 236 3.31 12.09 -6.58
N THR A 237 3.22 13.02 -5.63
CA THR A 237 4.40 13.76 -5.12
C THR A 237 4.75 13.35 -3.70
N GLY A 238 3.81 12.73 -2.98
CA GLY A 238 3.93 12.43 -1.56
C GLY A 238 3.49 13.58 -0.65
N ALA A 239 3.06 14.72 -1.20
CA ALA A 239 2.70 15.89 -0.40
C ALA A 239 1.59 15.61 0.61
N SER A 240 0.50 14.95 0.20
CA SER A 240 -0.58 14.58 1.13
C SER A 240 -0.13 13.54 2.16
N ALA A 241 0.51 12.47 1.71
CA ALA A 241 1.02 11.41 2.60
C ALA A 241 1.99 11.96 3.66
N GLN A 242 2.98 12.76 3.26
CA GLN A 242 3.94 13.36 4.17
C GLN A 242 3.32 14.47 5.03
N GLY A 243 2.36 15.23 4.51
CA GLY A 243 1.59 16.18 5.32
C GLY A 243 0.81 15.48 6.45
N ALA A 244 0.26 14.29 6.19
CA ALA A 244 -0.38 13.49 7.22
C ALA A 244 0.62 13.00 8.28
N ALA A 245 1.84 12.60 7.86
CA ALA A 245 2.91 12.28 8.80
C ALA A 245 3.30 13.47 9.67
N ILE A 246 3.50 14.65 9.08
CA ILE A 246 3.82 15.88 9.80
C ILE A 246 2.72 16.19 10.83
N ALA A 247 1.45 16.06 10.45
CA ALA A 247 0.34 16.30 11.37
C ALA A 247 0.37 15.37 12.60
N VAL A 248 0.62 14.07 12.41
CA VAL A 248 0.66 13.13 13.54
C VAL A 248 1.94 13.27 14.37
N LYS A 249 3.09 13.57 13.74
CA LYS A 249 4.36 13.81 14.45
C LYS A 249 4.30 15.11 15.25
N THR A 250 3.74 16.17 14.69
CA THR A 250 3.40 17.42 15.40
C THR A 250 2.43 17.14 16.56
N ALA A 251 1.55 16.15 16.40
CA ALA A 251 0.64 15.75 17.45
C ALA A 251 1.26 14.86 18.55
N GLY A 252 2.55 14.55 18.43
CA GLY A 252 3.33 13.77 19.39
C GLY A 252 3.37 12.27 19.12
N ALA A 253 3.04 11.81 17.91
CA ALA A 253 3.22 10.41 17.54
C ALA A 253 4.69 9.97 17.71
N ALA A 254 4.89 8.78 18.28
CA ALA A 254 6.22 8.19 18.40
C ALA A 254 6.79 7.85 17.02
N SER A 255 5.93 7.32 16.13
CA SER A 255 6.32 7.01 14.76
C SER A 255 5.15 7.11 13.77
N ALA A 256 5.46 7.33 12.51
CA ALA A 256 4.52 7.30 11.40
C ALA A 256 4.97 6.32 10.31
N THR A 257 4.13 5.32 10.00
CA THR A 257 4.32 4.38 8.89
C THR A 257 3.28 4.65 7.81
N ILE A 258 3.71 4.79 6.55
CA ILE A 258 2.82 5.00 5.41
C ILE A 258 2.91 3.83 4.43
N PRO A 259 2.05 2.80 4.51
CA PRO A 259 1.74 1.98 3.36
C PRO A 259 0.86 2.78 2.39
N CYS A 260 1.36 2.92 1.17
CA CYS A 260 0.61 3.50 0.07
C CYS A 260 0.46 2.44 -1.02
N VAL A 261 -0.79 2.25 -1.50
CA VAL A 261 -1.10 1.15 -2.43
C VAL A 261 -0.26 1.29 -3.70
N ALA A 262 -0.33 2.41 -4.40
CA ALA A 262 0.38 2.58 -5.67
C ALA A 262 1.27 3.82 -5.73
N ARG A 263 2.47 3.67 -6.30
CA ARG A 263 3.27 4.76 -6.82
C ARG A 263 2.80 5.10 -8.24
N TRP A 264 2.26 6.29 -8.45
CA TRP A 264 1.84 6.74 -9.78
C TRP A 264 3.06 7.12 -10.63
N LEU A 265 3.21 6.45 -11.77
CA LEU A 265 4.18 6.77 -12.82
C LEU A 265 3.45 7.31 -14.05
N LYS A 266 4.17 8.09 -14.87
CA LYS A 266 3.65 8.71 -16.08
C LYS A 266 4.53 8.27 -17.23
N TRP A 267 3.95 7.57 -18.19
CA TRP A 267 4.70 7.03 -19.32
C TRP A 267 5.39 8.12 -20.15
N GLU A 268 4.79 9.30 -20.25
CA GLU A 268 5.33 10.43 -21.02
C GLU A 268 6.56 11.09 -20.38
N TRP A 269 6.94 10.71 -19.15
CA TRP A 269 8.12 11.24 -18.48
C TRP A 269 9.29 10.27 -18.68
N GLY A 270 10.39 10.73 -19.30
CA GLY A 270 11.50 9.88 -19.74
C GLY A 270 12.02 8.92 -18.66
N GLU A 271 12.38 9.42 -17.48
CA GLU A 271 12.87 8.57 -16.38
C GLU A 271 11.81 7.59 -15.85
N HIS A 272 10.54 8.01 -15.85
CA HIS A 272 9.44 7.12 -15.47
C HIS A 272 9.23 6.03 -16.52
N LYS A 273 9.37 6.35 -17.80
CA LYS A 273 9.24 5.38 -18.89
C LYS A 273 10.27 4.27 -18.74
N SER A 274 11.54 4.61 -18.52
CA SER A 274 12.60 3.62 -18.29
C SER A 274 12.28 2.69 -17.11
N LEU A 275 11.78 3.25 -16.00
CA LEU A 275 11.34 2.46 -14.86
C LEU A 275 10.13 1.58 -15.18
N ILE A 276 9.16 2.08 -15.95
CA ILE A 276 7.98 1.29 -16.34
C ILE A 276 8.40 0.11 -17.23
N GLU A 277 9.28 0.34 -18.20
CA GLU A 277 9.78 -0.68 -19.13
C GLU A 277 10.61 -1.76 -18.42
N SER A 278 11.16 -1.49 -17.23
CA SER A 278 11.85 -2.48 -16.41
C SER A 278 10.92 -3.33 -15.53
N LEU A 279 9.63 -2.99 -15.44
CA LEU A 279 8.68 -3.74 -14.61
C LEU A 279 8.33 -5.07 -15.28
N THR A 280 8.87 -6.16 -14.72
CA THR A 280 8.63 -7.53 -15.18
C THR A 280 8.04 -8.39 -14.07
N GLY A 281 7.21 -9.38 -14.41
CA GLY A 281 6.84 -10.46 -13.47
C GLY A 281 5.51 -10.31 -12.73
N GLY A 282 4.77 -9.22 -12.98
CA GLY A 282 3.47 -8.97 -12.34
C GLY A 282 3.59 -8.69 -10.83
N PHE A 283 2.45 -8.62 -10.15
CA PHE A 283 2.41 -8.46 -8.70
C PHE A 283 2.38 -9.84 -8.02
N ASP A 284 3.32 -10.06 -7.11
CA ASP A 284 3.44 -11.27 -6.30
C ASP A 284 3.41 -10.93 -4.80
N VAL A 285 2.43 -11.49 -4.10
CA VAL A 285 2.22 -11.22 -2.67
C VAL A 285 3.27 -11.89 -1.78
N LEU A 286 4.04 -12.87 -2.29
CA LEU A 286 5.15 -13.46 -1.51
C LEU A 286 6.41 -12.60 -1.54
N ARG A 287 6.50 -11.60 -2.43
CA ARG A 287 7.60 -10.64 -2.41
C ARG A 287 7.37 -9.58 -1.35
N CYS A 288 8.38 -9.38 -0.49
CA CYS A 288 8.30 -8.41 0.59
C CYS A 288 8.27 -6.98 0.02
N PRO A 289 7.29 -6.12 0.38
CA PRO A 289 7.29 -4.72 -0.08
C PRO A 289 8.37 -3.86 0.62
N VAL A 290 9.04 -4.40 1.64
CA VAL A 290 10.15 -3.75 2.34
C VAL A 290 11.50 -4.22 1.81
N HIS A 291 11.66 -5.54 1.56
CA HIS A 291 12.95 -6.15 1.21
C HIS A 291 13.03 -6.69 -0.22
N GLY A 292 11.91 -6.74 -0.97
CA GLY A 292 11.82 -6.96 -2.43
C GLY A 292 12.18 -8.36 -2.90
N ARG A 293 12.68 -9.17 -1.99
CA ARG A 293 12.97 -10.58 -2.15
C ARG A 293 11.75 -11.41 -1.71
N PRO A 294 11.68 -12.69 -2.10
CA PRO A 294 10.74 -13.62 -1.49
C PRO A 294 10.82 -13.56 0.04
N CYS A 295 9.67 -13.59 0.70
CA CYS A 295 9.54 -13.26 2.11
C CYS A 295 9.25 -14.52 2.94
N ASP A 296 10.17 -14.88 3.85
CA ASP A 296 9.99 -16.03 4.74
C ASP A 296 8.74 -15.93 5.63
N ALA A 297 8.40 -14.72 6.08
CA ALA A 297 7.18 -14.51 6.87
C ALA A 297 5.91 -14.75 6.04
N ALA A 298 5.93 -14.30 4.78
CA ALA A 298 4.80 -14.47 3.87
C ALA A 298 4.67 -15.93 3.40
N THR A 299 5.78 -16.63 3.11
CA THR A 299 5.74 -18.04 2.72
C THR A 299 5.24 -18.93 3.86
N ARG A 300 5.55 -18.59 5.11
CA ARG A 300 5.08 -19.31 6.30
C ARG A 300 3.73 -18.84 6.83
N PHE A 301 3.07 -17.92 6.14
CA PHE A 301 1.82 -17.32 6.58
C PHE A 301 0.75 -18.38 6.84
N ARG A 302 -0.01 -18.22 7.93
CA ARG A 302 -1.15 -19.10 8.23
C ARG A 302 -2.34 -18.26 8.65
N ILE A 303 -3.51 -18.62 8.15
CA ILE A 303 -4.76 -17.97 8.56
C ILE A 303 -5.12 -18.52 9.94
N SER A 304 -5.26 -17.62 10.91
CA SER A 304 -5.79 -17.92 12.25
C SER A 304 -7.27 -17.56 12.23
N MET A 305 -8.14 -18.57 12.24
CA MET A 305 -9.58 -18.37 12.45
C MET A 305 -9.87 -18.58 13.93
N ASP A 306 -10.18 -17.50 14.64
CA ASP A 306 -10.68 -17.51 16.00
C ASP A 306 -11.73 -16.43 16.19
#